data_AF-A0A7C4Y6S3-F1
#
_entry.id   AF-A0A7C4Y6S3-F1
#
_cell.length_a   1.000
_cell.length_b   1.000
_cell.length_c   1.000
_cell.angle_alpha   90.00
_cell.angle_beta   90.00
_cell.angle_gamma   90.00
#
_symmetry.space_group_name_H-M   'P 1'
#
loop_
_entity.id
_entity.type
_entity.pdbx_description
1 polymer ?
#
loop_
_entity_poly.entity_id
_entity_poly.type
_entity_poly.pdbx_seq_one_letter_code
_entity_poly.pdbx_strand_id
1 'polypeptide(L)'
;MTPRALLDHLRTLGFTIEPDGDTLIVSPASRLTDALREAIRQAKPDVLALLWADNLREHFEERAAILECDGGLSRHEAEANARASTGLLARNLGLPWRALREAFGDPDLPDTLTPVDGSPYGLPQWCLSPTGRVIQQGVFRHDQGTS
;
A
#
# COMPACT_ATOMS: atom_id res chain seq x y z
N MET A 1 -21.62 -13.89 -1.79
CA MET A 1 -20.55 -13.41 -2.68
C MET A 1 -19.36 -13.03 -1.81
N THR A 2 -18.12 -13.35 -2.20
CA THR A 2 -16.92 -12.95 -1.42
C THR A 2 -16.63 -11.45 -1.61
N PRO A 3 -15.88 -10.80 -0.70
CA PRO A 3 -15.52 -9.38 -0.85
C PRO A 3 -14.77 -9.08 -2.16
N ARG A 4 -13.84 -9.95 -2.58
CA ARG A 4 -13.14 -9.84 -3.87
C ARG A 4 -14.10 -9.91 -5.05
N ALA A 5 -15.00 -10.92 -5.05
CA ALA A 5 -15.99 -11.06 -6.11
C ALA A 5 -16.96 -9.86 -6.17
N LEU A 6 -17.30 -9.26 -5.03
CA LEU A 6 -18.07 -8.01 -5.00
C LEU A 6 -17.31 -6.85 -5.65
N LEU A 7 -16.04 -6.66 -5.28
CA LEU A 7 -15.21 -5.59 -5.84
C LEU A 7 -15.05 -5.73 -7.36
N ASP A 8 -14.77 -6.94 -7.84
CA ASP A 8 -14.63 -7.23 -9.28
C ASP A 8 -15.95 -7.03 -10.02
N HIS A 9 -17.07 -7.41 -9.40
CA HIS A 9 -18.40 -7.18 -9.95
C HIS A 9 -18.71 -5.69 -10.09
N LEU A 10 -18.44 -4.88 -9.05
CA LEU A 10 -18.64 -3.44 -9.10
C LEU A 10 -17.78 -2.78 -10.20
N ARG A 11 -16.50 -3.17 -10.31
CA ARG A 11 -15.61 -2.70 -11.39
C ARG A 11 -16.15 -3.07 -12.77
N THR A 12 -16.66 -4.30 -12.93
CA THR A 12 -17.27 -4.78 -14.20
C THR A 12 -18.54 -4.00 -14.57
N LEU A 13 -19.32 -3.54 -13.60
CA LEU A 13 -20.49 -2.67 -13.82
C LEU A 13 -20.11 -1.23 -14.21
N GLY A 14 -18.81 -0.92 -14.21
CA GLY A 14 -18.26 0.39 -14.55
C GLY A 14 -18.21 1.37 -13.37
N PHE A 15 -18.16 0.87 -12.13
CA PHE A 15 -17.90 1.71 -10.97
C PHE A 15 -16.39 1.82 -10.71
N THR A 16 -15.94 3.03 -10.42
CA THR A 16 -14.70 3.28 -9.69
C THR A 16 -15.00 3.22 -8.20
N ILE A 17 -14.17 2.49 -7.45
CA ILE A 17 -14.26 2.34 -6.00
C ILE A 17 -12.89 2.59 -5.42
N GLU A 18 -12.79 3.56 -4.52
CA GLU A 18 -11.54 4.00 -3.89
C GLU A 18 -11.72 4.06 -2.37
N PRO A 19 -10.67 3.75 -1.59
CA PRO A 19 -10.69 3.96 -0.14
C PRO A 19 -10.43 5.44 0.18
N ASP A 20 -11.16 5.97 1.15
CA ASP A 20 -10.93 7.30 1.75
C ASP A 20 -10.97 7.17 3.27
N GLY A 21 -9.80 7.00 3.88
CA GLY A 21 -9.67 6.60 5.28
C GLY A 21 -10.40 5.30 5.57
N ASP A 22 -11.42 5.37 6.43
CA ASP A 22 -12.31 4.27 6.80
C ASP A 22 -13.61 4.24 5.96
N THR A 23 -13.72 5.08 4.93
CA THR A 23 -14.88 5.21 4.04
C THR A 23 -14.56 4.80 2.60
N LEU A 24 -15.60 4.64 1.79
CA LEU A 24 -15.49 4.27 0.38
C LEU A 24 -16.06 5.38 -0.48
N ILE A 25 -15.28 5.82 -1.47
CA ILE A 25 -15.76 6.66 -2.56
C ILE A 25 -16.17 5.74 -3.70
N VAL A 26 -17.40 5.89 -4.20
CA VAL A 26 -17.93 5.10 -5.32
C VAL A 26 -18.47 6.04 -6.39
N SER A 27 -17.99 5.89 -7.63
CA SER A 27 -18.38 6.71 -8.78
C SER A 27 -18.73 5.84 -9.99
N PRO A 28 -19.83 6.09 -10.72
CA PRO A 28 -20.83 7.12 -10.47
C PRO A 28 -21.84 6.69 -9.38
N ALA A 29 -21.99 7.50 -8.33
CA ALA A 29 -22.87 7.17 -7.20
C ALA A 29 -24.37 7.08 -7.58
N SER A 30 -24.78 7.71 -8.68
CA SER A 30 -26.16 7.69 -9.16
C SER A 30 -26.63 6.31 -9.65
N ARG A 31 -25.69 5.40 -10.01
CA ARG A 31 -26.00 4.05 -10.47
C ARG A 31 -26.05 3.00 -9.34
N LEU A 32 -25.71 3.39 -8.10
CA LEU A 32 -25.73 2.50 -6.94
C LEU A 32 -27.17 2.19 -6.51
N THR A 33 -27.63 0.97 -6.82
CA THR A 33 -28.90 0.44 -6.33
C THR A 33 -28.83 0.13 -4.84
N ASP A 34 -29.99 0.01 -4.18
CA ASP A 34 -30.06 -0.30 -2.75
C ASP A 34 -29.44 -1.67 -2.43
N ALA A 35 -29.62 -2.65 -3.32
CA ALA A 35 -29.00 -3.97 -3.18
C ALA A 35 -27.46 -3.90 -3.23
N LEU A 36 -26.89 -3.08 -4.13
CA LEU A 36 -25.44 -2.88 -4.20
C LEU A 36 -24.92 -2.12 -2.96
N ARG A 37 -25.65 -1.11 -2.49
CA ARG A 37 -25.29 -0.38 -1.25
C ARG A 37 -25.27 -1.32 -0.06
N GLU A 38 -26.25 -2.21 0.06
CA GLU A 38 -26.29 -3.18 1.15
C GLU A 38 -25.17 -4.21 1.06
N ALA A 39 -24.90 -4.73 -0.14
CA ALA A 39 -23.76 -5.64 -0.34
C ALA A 39 -22.41 -4.98 0.02
N ILE A 40 -22.19 -3.72 -0.40
CA ILE A 40 -21.00 -2.95 -0.03
C ILE A 40 -20.94 -2.74 1.48
N ARG A 41 -22.04 -2.37 2.13
CA ARG A 41 -22.08 -2.13 3.58
C ARG A 41 -21.70 -3.38 4.37
N GLN A 42 -22.23 -4.54 3.98
CA GLN A 42 -21.95 -5.81 4.65
C GLN A 42 -20.49 -6.26 4.49
N ALA A 43 -19.86 -5.94 3.35
CA ALA A 43 -18.48 -6.32 3.06
C ALA A 43 -17.46 -5.18 3.23
N LYS A 44 -17.88 -4.01 3.76
CA LYS A 44 -17.09 -2.76 3.72
C LYS A 44 -15.67 -2.93 4.28
N PRO A 45 -15.46 -3.52 5.48
CA PRO A 45 -14.11 -3.62 6.05
C PRO A 45 -13.17 -4.45 5.17
N ASP A 46 -13.69 -5.52 4.58
CA ASP A 46 -12.93 -6.38 3.69
C ASP A 46 -12.65 -5.72 2.35
N VAL A 47 -13.63 -5.03 1.77
CA VAL A 47 -13.44 -4.26 0.54
C VAL A 47 -12.39 -3.17 0.74
N LEU A 48 -12.40 -2.47 1.88
CA LEU A 48 -11.36 -1.51 2.24
C LEU A 48 -9.97 -2.17 2.32
N ALA A 49 -9.86 -3.33 2.97
CA ALA A 49 -8.58 -4.05 3.05
C ALA A 49 -8.05 -4.42 1.65
N LEU A 50 -8.91 -4.87 0.73
CA LEU A 50 -8.52 -5.20 -0.63
C LEU A 50 -8.09 -3.96 -1.45
N LEU A 51 -8.79 -2.83 -1.27
CA LEU A 51 -8.43 -1.59 -1.95
C LEU A 51 -7.11 -1.00 -1.43
N TRP A 52 -6.92 -1.02 -0.11
CA TRP A 52 -5.64 -0.64 0.48
C TRP A 52 -4.51 -1.58 0.08
N ALA A 53 -4.79 -2.88 -0.12
CA ALA A 53 -3.81 -3.82 -0.64
C ALA A 53 -3.36 -3.45 -2.07
N ASP A 54 -4.30 -3.03 -2.93
CA ASP A 54 -3.98 -2.55 -4.28
C ASP A 54 -3.09 -1.30 -4.22
N ASN A 55 -3.42 -0.31 -3.37
CA ASN A 55 -2.61 0.90 -3.15
C ASN A 55 -1.20 0.58 -2.60
N LEU A 56 -1.08 -0.35 -1.66
CA LEU A 56 0.21 -0.75 -1.09
C LEU A 56 1.08 -1.48 -2.13
N ARG A 57 0.47 -2.28 -3.00
CA ARG A 57 1.18 -2.95 -4.10
C ARG A 57 1.73 -1.94 -5.10
N GLU A 58 0.92 -0.97 -5.51
CA GLU A 58 1.37 0.12 -6.39
C GLU A 58 2.51 0.93 -5.76
N HIS A 59 2.38 1.28 -4.47
CA HIS A 59 3.43 1.95 -3.73
C HIS A 59 4.73 1.14 -3.75
N PHE A 60 4.66 -0.15 -3.43
CA PHE A 60 5.82 -1.04 -3.47
C PHE A 60 6.48 -1.06 -4.85
N GLU A 61 5.71 -1.29 -5.92
CA GLU A 61 6.21 -1.42 -7.29
C GLU A 61 6.93 -0.14 -7.74
N GLU A 62 6.32 1.02 -7.56
CA GLU A 62 6.95 2.28 -7.95
C GLU A 62 8.15 2.60 -7.03
N ARG A 63 8.18 2.15 -5.76
CA ARG A 63 9.37 2.40 -4.88
C ARG A 63 10.53 1.50 -5.24
N ALA A 64 10.27 0.24 -5.58
CA ALA A 64 11.28 -0.66 -6.09
C ALA A 64 11.87 -0.10 -7.40
N ALA A 65 11.01 0.36 -8.32
CA ALA A 65 11.45 0.93 -9.60
C ALA A 65 12.33 2.18 -9.44
N ILE A 66 11.93 3.14 -8.58
CA ILE A 66 12.73 4.35 -8.32
C ILE A 66 14.09 4.00 -7.70
N LEU A 67 14.11 3.10 -6.72
CA LEU A 67 15.36 2.72 -6.07
C LEU A 67 16.32 1.95 -7.01
N GLU A 68 15.79 1.10 -7.89
CA GLU A 68 16.57 0.42 -8.92
C GLU A 68 17.12 1.42 -9.94
N CYS A 69 16.27 2.28 -10.51
CA CYS A 69 16.63 3.17 -11.62
C CYS A 69 17.40 4.42 -11.19
N ASP A 70 16.87 5.16 -10.22
CA ASP A 70 17.41 6.45 -9.78
C ASP A 70 18.39 6.28 -8.61
N GLY A 71 18.20 5.24 -7.80
CA GLY A 71 19.06 4.91 -6.67
C GLY A 71 20.28 4.05 -7.04
N GLY A 72 20.26 3.41 -8.21
CA GLY A 72 21.32 2.51 -8.68
C GLY A 72 21.47 1.24 -7.83
N LEU A 73 20.44 0.87 -7.05
CA LEU A 73 20.42 -0.35 -6.27
C LEU A 73 20.20 -1.58 -7.18
N SER A 74 20.67 -2.75 -6.74
CA SER A 74 20.20 -3.98 -7.38
C SER A 74 18.70 -4.16 -7.14
N ARG A 75 18.00 -4.84 -8.06
CA ARG A 75 16.58 -5.16 -7.89
C ARG A 75 16.26 -5.76 -6.52
N HIS A 76 17.11 -6.69 -6.06
CA HIS A 76 16.92 -7.32 -4.76
C HIS A 76 16.96 -6.33 -3.59
N GLU A 77 17.94 -5.42 -3.58
CA GLU A 77 18.05 -4.38 -2.54
C GLU A 77 16.93 -3.35 -2.64
N ALA A 78 16.54 -2.97 -3.86
CA ALA A 78 15.45 -2.06 -4.14
C ALA A 78 14.11 -2.62 -3.64
N GLU A 79 13.79 -3.88 -3.95
CA GLU A 79 12.59 -4.57 -3.48
C GLU A 79 12.60 -4.76 -1.95
N ALA A 80 13.72 -5.14 -1.35
CA ALA A 80 13.84 -5.28 0.10
C ALA A 80 13.54 -3.96 0.82
N ASN A 81 14.12 -2.85 0.31
CA ASN A 81 13.87 -1.53 0.88
C ASN A 81 12.44 -1.03 0.61
N ALA A 82 11.90 -1.26 -0.59
CA ALA A 82 10.51 -0.91 -0.94
C ALA A 82 9.50 -1.68 -0.07
N ARG A 83 9.77 -2.95 0.24
CA ARG A 83 8.96 -3.78 1.14
C ARG A 83 8.97 -3.22 2.57
N ALA A 84 10.14 -2.86 3.10
CA ALA A 84 10.27 -2.19 4.39
C ALA A 84 9.53 -0.84 4.44
N SER A 85 9.71 -0.02 3.40
CA SER A 85 9.03 1.29 3.27
C SER A 85 7.51 1.14 3.21
N THR A 86 7.00 0.15 2.47
CA THR A 86 5.56 -0.10 2.32
C THR A 86 4.94 -0.64 3.61
N GLY A 87 5.64 -1.53 4.34
CA GLY A 87 5.21 -1.97 5.67
C GLY A 87 5.15 -0.82 6.68
N LEU A 88 6.13 0.09 6.64
CA LEU A 88 6.13 1.30 7.48
C LEU A 88 5.00 2.26 7.10
N LEU A 89 4.70 2.41 5.81
CA LEU A 89 3.55 3.20 5.33
C LEU A 89 2.24 2.62 5.87
N ALA A 90 2.03 1.31 5.74
CA ALA A 90 0.84 0.64 6.25
C ALA A 90 0.65 0.87 7.76
N ARG A 91 1.73 0.77 8.55
CA ARG A 91 1.74 1.12 9.97
C ARG A 91 1.34 2.58 10.22
N ASN A 92 1.98 3.52 9.53
CA ASN A 92 1.77 4.95 9.76
C ASN A 92 0.36 5.41 9.39
N LEU A 93 -0.25 4.78 8.39
CA LEU A 93 -1.63 5.02 7.98
C LEU A 93 -2.65 4.22 8.81
N GLY A 94 -2.21 3.36 9.74
CA GLY A 94 -3.10 2.53 10.54
C GLY A 94 -3.89 1.50 9.72
N LEU A 95 -3.33 1.05 8.59
CA LEU A 95 -3.99 0.10 7.70
C LEU A 95 -4.07 -1.29 8.34
N PRO A 96 -5.07 -2.11 7.98
CA PRO A 96 -5.22 -3.45 8.54
C PRO A 96 -4.09 -4.37 8.08
N TRP A 97 -3.66 -5.30 8.95
CA TRP A 97 -2.70 -6.34 8.58
C TRP A 97 -3.11 -7.13 7.33
N ARG A 98 -4.42 -7.40 7.17
CA ARG A 98 -4.98 -8.03 5.97
C ARG A 98 -4.63 -7.27 4.68
N ALA A 99 -4.63 -5.94 4.68
CA ALA A 99 -4.25 -5.18 3.49
C ALA A 99 -2.79 -5.41 3.12
N LEU A 100 -1.88 -5.40 4.10
CA LEU A 100 -0.46 -5.65 3.87
C LEU A 100 -0.19 -7.10 3.43
N ARG A 101 -0.89 -8.06 4.05
CA ARG A 101 -0.87 -9.48 3.66
C ARG A 101 -1.28 -9.67 2.21
N GLU A 102 -2.43 -9.11 1.82
CA GLU A 102 -2.96 -9.18 0.46
C GLU A 102 -2.09 -8.45 -0.57
N ALA A 103 -1.44 -7.34 -0.18
CA ALA A 103 -0.55 -6.60 -1.08
C ALA A 103 0.64 -7.47 -1.52
N PHE A 104 1.24 -8.20 -0.57
CA PHE A 104 2.43 -9.00 -0.80
C PHE A 104 2.20 -10.49 -1.02
N GLY A 105 0.98 -11.00 -0.80
CA GLY A 105 0.71 -12.43 -0.80
C GLY A 105 1.51 -13.19 0.26
N ASP A 106 1.85 -12.53 1.38
CA ASP A 106 2.76 -13.04 2.40
C ASP A 106 2.00 -13.87 3.45
N PRO A 107 2.15 -15.21 3.47
CA PRO A 107 1.37 -16.06 4.35
C PRO A 107 1.75 -15.95 5.82
N ASP A 108 2.88 -15.31 6.15
CA ASP A 108 3.37 -15.17 7.53
C ASP A 108 2.79 -13.92 8.22
N LEU A 109 2.22 -12.98 7.46
CA LEU A 109 1.55 -11.80 8.02
C LEU A 109 0.18 -12.13 8.64
N PRO A 110 -0.25 -11.48 9.73
CA PRO A 110 -1.58 -11.70 10.29
C PRO A 110 -2.71 -11.47 9.27
N ASP A 111 -3.68 -12.38 9.20
CA ASP A 111 -4.91 -12.19 8.43
C ASP A 111 -6.02 -11.58 9.32
N THR A 112 -5.88 -10.29 9.63
CA THR A 112 -6.76 -9.57 10.55
C THR A 112 -7.01 -8.13 10.09
N LEU A 113 -8.15 -7.58 10.51
CA LEU A 113 -8.51 -6.19 10.28
C LEU A 113 -7.95 -5.23 11.35
N THR A 114 -7.19 -5.74 12.33
CA THR A 114 -6.51 -4.87 13.29
C THR A 114 -5.38 -4.09 12.61
N PRO A 115 -5.09 -2.85 13.03
CA PRO A 115 -4.04 -2.04 12.44
C PRO A 115 -2.66 -2.71 12.53
N VAL A 116 -1.82 -2.45 11.53
CA VAL A 116 -0.39 -2.75 11.58
C VAL A 116 0.25 -1.92 12.69
N ASP A 117 0.77 -2.58 13.71
CA ASP A 117 1.39 -1.96 14.88
C ASP A 117 2.92 -2.13 14.93
N GLY A 118 3.47 -2.97 14.05
CA GLY A 118 4.90 -3.27 13.93
C GLY A 118 5.52 -2.90 12.58
N SER A 119 6.82 -3.20 12.44
CA SER A 119 7.56 -3.08 11.18
C SER A 119 8.02 -4.48 10.74
N PRO A 120 7.15 -5.26 10.07
CA PRO A 120 7.39 -6.69 9.81
C PRO A 120 8.62 -6.96 8.94
N TYR A 121 9.08 -5.94 8.20
CA TYR A 121 10.23 -6.02 7.29
C TYR A 121 11.38 -5.10 7.72
N GLY A 122 11.39 -4.68 8.99
CA GLY A 122 12.36 -3.71 9.49
C GLY A 122 12.11 -2.28 8.99
N LEU A 123 13.10 -1.40 9.19
CA LEU A 123 13.05 -0.01 8.75
C LEU A 123 13.74 0.16 7.40
N PRO A 124 13.21 1.02 6.50
CA PRO A 124 13.86 1.30 5.23
C PRO A 124 15.21 2.00 5.45
N GLN A 125 16.24 1.54 4.74
CA GLN A 125 17.59 2.09 4.71
C GLN A 125 17.72 3.23 3.69
N TRP A 126 16.78 3.36 2.76
CA TRP A 126 16.77 4.38 1.71
C TRP A 126 15.43 5.11 1.68
N CYS A 127 15.47 6.42 1.43
CA CYS A 127 14.28 7.24 1.23
C CYS A 127 14.46 8.20 0.04
N LEU A 128 13.37 8.87 -0.31
CA LEU A 128 13.38 10.02 -1.23
C LEU A 128 13.43 11.32 -0.43
N SER A 129 14.28 12.26 -0.84
CA SER A 129 14.27 13.62 -0.33
C SER A 129 13.02 14.39 -0.81
N PRO A 130 12.70 15.56 -0.24
CA PRO A 130 11.66 16.44 -0.78
C PRO A 130 11.92 16.88 -2.24
N THR A 131 13.17 16.79 -2.71
CA THR A 131 13.57 17.08 -4.09
C THR A 131 13.59 15.85 -4.99
N GLY A 132 13.11 14.69 -4.52
CA GLY A 132 13.04 13.45 -5.29
C GLY A 132 14.35 12.67 -5.36
N ARG A 133 15.40 13.07 -4.64
CA ARG A 133 16.69 12.38 -4.66
C ARG A 133 16.67 11.15 -3.74
N VAL A 134 17.20 10.03 -4.21
CA VAL A 134 17.43 8.83 -3.38
C VAL A 134 18.59 9.09 -2.40
N ILE A 135 18.33 8.89 -1.10
CA ILE A 135 19.29 9.12 -0.01
C ILE A 135 19.30 7.92 0.94
N GLN A 136 20.49 7.50 1.35
CA GLN A 136 20.68 6.48 2.38
C GLN A 136 20.49 7.07 3.77
N GLN A 137 19.66 6.44 4.58
CA GLN A 137 19.39 6.78 5.96
C GLN A 137 20.55 6.36 6.88
N GLY A 138 20.81 7.14 7.93
CA GLY A 138 21.84 6.83 8.93
C GLY A 138 23.29 6.99 8.47
N VAL A 139 23.53 7.39 7.21
CA VAL A 139 24.87 7.68 6.70
C VAL A 139 25.12 9.18 6.70
N PHE A 140 25.92 9.66 7.65
CA PHE A 140 26.43 11.02 7.64
C PHE A 140 27.63 11.10 6.70
N ARG A 141 27.45 11.70 5.51
CA ARG A 141 28.59 12.07 4.66
C ARG A 141 29.12 13.40 5.17
N HIS A 142 30.30 13.39 5.79
CA HIS A 142 31.07 14.62 5.93
C HIS A 142 31.42 15.07 4.50
N ASP A 143 30.82 16.16 4.03
CA ASP A 143 31.33 16.87 2.87
C ASP A 143 32.78 17.24 3.21
N GLN A 144 33.73 16.56 2.58
CA GLN A 144 35.11 17.02 2.50
C GLN A 144 35.03 18.30 1.66
N GLY A 145 34.89 19.43 2.34
CA GLY A 145 34.99 20.74 1.72
C GLY A 145 36.26 20.76 0.85
N THR A 146 36.09 21.12 -0.41
CA THR A 146 37.20 21.38 -1.32
C THR A 146 38.19 22.33 -0.67
N SER A 147 39.39 21.86 -0.40
CA SER A 147 40.62 22.63 -0.25
C SER A 147 41.80 21.74 -0.61
#